data_AF-A0A7D5ISP4-F1
#
_entry.id   AF-A0A7D5ISP4-F1
#
_cell.length_a   1.000
_cell.length_b   1.000
_cell.length_c   1.000
_cell.angle_alpha   90.00
_cell.angle_beta   90.00
_cell.angle_gamma   90.00
#
_symmetry.space_group_name_H-M   'P 1'
#
loop_
_entity.id
_entity.type
_entity.pdbx_description
1 polymer ?
#
loop_
_entity_poly.entity_id
_entity_poly.type
_entity_poly.pdbx_seq_one_letter_code
_entity_poly.pdbx_strand_id
1 'polypeptide(L)'
;MTDADAARSLILTRLVIEREALGGALFIALGALAIAAAAVTLAFSAAPSLPTLLVAGIGAVLLVHGVRRRASAARAAAALDEGR
;
A
#
# COMPACT_ATOMS: atom_id res chain seq x y z
N MET A 1 -34.11 10.86 -2.48
CA MET A 1 -33.02 9.99 -2.94
C MET A 1 -33.62 8.60 -3.07
N THR A 2 -33.53 7.95 -4.22
CA THR A 2 -34.15 6.62 -4.40
C THR A 2 -33.28 5.53 -3.77
N ASP A 3 -33.84 4.38 -3.40
CA ASP A 3 -33.05 3.23 -2.89
C ASP A 3 -31.95 2.81 -3.85
N ALA A 4 -32.18 2.98 -5.16
CA ALA A 4 -31.18 2.73 -6.20
C ALA A 4 -29.97 3.67 -6.11
N ASP A 5 -30.18 4.95 -5.77
CA ASP A 5 -29.10 5.92 -5.58
C ASP A 5 -28.26 5.60 -4.34
N ALA A 6 -28.91 5.17 -3.25
CA ALA A 6 -28.25 4.75 -2.02
C ALA A 6 -27.39 3.48 -2.26
N ALA A 7 -27.93 2.49 -2.95
CA ALA A 7 -27.19 1.28 -3.32
C ALA A 7 -25.98 1.59 -4.21
N ARG A 8 -26.15 2.48 -5.20
CA ARG A 8 -25.05 2.93 -6.07
C ARG A 8 -23.95 3.64 -5.29
N SER A 9 -24.32 4.51 -4.35
CA SER A 9 -23.37 5.22 -3.49
C SER A 9 -22.53 4.23 -2.66
N LEU A 10 -23.16 3.22 -2.05
CA LEU A 10 -22.46 2.18 -1.28
C LEU A 10 -21.46 1.38 -2.13
N ILE A 11 -21.83 1.00 -3.35
CA ILE A 11 -20.95 0.27 -4.27
C ILE A 11 -19.73 1.11 -4.64
N LEU A 12 -19.94 2.39 -4.97
CA LEU A 12 -18.84 3.30 -5.29
C LEU A 12 -17.90 3.49 -4.10
N THR A 13 -18.43 3.65 -2.89
CA THR A 13 -17.60 3.80 -1.69
C THR A 13 -16.78 2.53 -1.42
N ARG A 14 -17.35 1.33 -1.59
CA ARG A 14 -16.59 0.06 -1.48
C ARG A 14 -15.47 -0.04 -2.51
N LEU A 15 -15.75 0.27 -3.77
CA LEU A 15 -14.74 0.25 -4.84
C LEU A 15 -13.58 1.21 -4.57
N VAL A 16 -13.87 2.40 -4.03
CA VAL A 16 -12.82 3.37 -3.65
C VAL A 16 -11.91 2.80 -2.56
N ILE A 17 -12.47 2.10 -1.59
CA ILE A 17 -11.71 1.48 -0.49
C ILE A 17 -10.86 0.32 -1.00
N GLU A 18 -11.42 -0.55 -1.85
CA GLU A 18 -10.68 -1.64 -2.47
C GLU A 18 -9.51 -1.11 -3.33
N ARG A 19 -9.75 -0.05 -4.11
CA ARG A 19 -8.70 0.63 -4.87
C ARG A 19 -7.59 1.15 -3.97
N GLU A 20 -7.93 1.72 -2.82
CA GLU A 20 -6.95 2.23 -1.87
C GLU A 20 -6.13 1.09 -1.24
N ALA A 21 -6.78 -0.03 -0.92
CA ALA A 21 -6.12 -1.24 -0.44
C ALA A 21 -5.17 -1.85 -1.48
N LEU A 22 -5.59 -1.89 -2.76
CA LEU A 22 -4.76 -2.33 -3.89
C LEU A 22 -3.56 -1.41 -4.09
N GLY A 23 -3.77 -0.09 -4.01
CA GLY A 23 -2.69 0.89 -4.04
C GLY A 23 -1.69 0.62 -2.92
N GLY A 24 -2.16 0.40 -1.69
CA GLY A 24 -1.30 0.02 -0.56
C GLY A 24 -0.51 -1.27 -0.81
N ALA A 25 -1.14 -2.29 -1.40
CA ALA A 25 -0.47 -3.55 -1.77
C ALA A 25 0.62 -3.33 -2.84
N LEU A 26 0.38 -2.49 -3.84
CA LEU A 26 1.37 -2.13 -4.86
C LEU A 26 2.59 -1.45 -4.24
N PHE A 27 2.39 -0.48 -3.34
CA PHE A 27 3.47 0.17 -2.60
C PHE A 27 4.30 -0.85 -1.79
N ILE A 28 3.64 -1.82 -1.16
CA ILE A 28 4.34 -2.88 -0.43
C ILE A 28 5.18 -3.74 -1.38
N ALA A 29 4.60 -4.16 -2.52
CA ALA A 29 5.31 -4.98 -3.50
C ALA A 29 6.54 -4.27 -4.07
N LEU A 30 6.40 -3.00 -4.45
CA LEU A 30 7.52 -2.19 -4.96
C LEU A 30 8.57 -1.94 -3.88
N GLY A 31 8.15 -1.67 -2.63
CA GLY A 31 9.06 -1.49 -1.50
C GLY A 31 9.86 -2.75 -1.19
N ALA A 32 9.20 -3.92 -1.19
CA ALA A 32 9.85 -5.21 -1.01
C ALA A 32 10.85 -5.52 -2.14
N LEU A 33 10.47 -5.23 -3.39
CA LEU A 33 11.37 -5.39 -4.55
C LEU A 33 12.63 -4.53 -4.42
N ALA A 34 12.49 -3.27 -4.00
CA ALA A 34 13.63 -2.37 -3.79
C ALA A 34 14.57 -2.88 -2.68
N ILE A 35 14.02 -3.34 -1.55
CA ILE A 35 14.84 -3.94 -0.48
C ILE A 35 15.55 -5.21 -0.96
N ALA A 36 14.86 -6.07 -1.71
CA ALA A 36 15.47 -7.27 -2.28
C ALA A 36 16.64 -6.92 -3.22
N ALA A 37 16.48 -5.93 -4.09
CA ALA A 37 17.54 -5.46 -4.98
C ALA A 37 18.75 -4.90 -4.21
N ALA A 38 18.50 -4.13 -3.15
CA ALA A 38 19.56 -3.62 -2.28
C ALA A 38 20.31 -4.76 -1.56
N ALA A 39 19.59 -5.75 -1.05
CA ALA A 39 20.16 -6.93 -0.40
C ALA A 39 21.02 -7.76 -1.36
N VAL A 40 20.56 -7.97 -2.59
CA VAL A 40 21.35 -8.64 -3.64
C VAL A 40 22.65 -7.87 -3.93
N THR A 41 22.57 -6.54 -4.04
CA THR A 41 23.75 -5.71 -4.28
C THR A 41 24.76 -5.83 -3.13
N LEU A 42 24.30 -5.80 -1.88
CA LEU A 42 25.13 -5.98 -0.68
C LEU A 42 25.76 -7.37 -0.59
N ALA A 43 25.10 -8.40 -1.12
CA ALA A 43 25.64 -9.76 -1.14
C ALA A 43 26.89 -9.88 -2.04
N PHE A 44 26.97 -9.07 -3.12
CA PHE A 44 28.13 -9.03 -4.00
C PHE A 44 29.20 -8.00 -3.58
N SER A 45 28.84 -7.01 -2.77
CA SER A 45 29.75 -6.00 -2.25
C SER A 45 29.37 -5.61 -0.83
N ALA A 46 30.20 -5.99 0.14
CA ALA A 46 29.98 -5.71 1.56
C ALA A 46 30.07 -4.21 1.90
N ALA A 47 30.68 -3.38 1.03
CA ALA A 47 30.71 -1.94 1.20
C ALA A 47 29.37 -1.33 0.72
N PRO A 48 28.55 -0.75 1.62
CA PRO A 48 27.31 -0.11 1.22
C PRO A 48 27.63 1.13 0.39
N SER A 49 27.24 1.11 -0.88
CA SER A 49 27.32 2.28 -1.75
C SER A 49 26.13 3.21 -1.50
N LEU A 50 26.33 4.51 -1.73
CA LEU A 50 25.27 5.53 -1.59
C LEU A 50 24.01 5.16 -2.42
N PRO A 51 24.12 4.69 -3.68
CA PRO A 51 22.97 4.17 -4.43
C PRO A 51 22.23 3.02 -3.73
N THR A 52 22.95 2.05 -3.16
CA THR A 52 22.34 0.89 -2.47
C THR A 52 21.55 1.33 -1.24
N LEU A 53 22.07 2.29 -0.48
CA LEU A 53 21.40 2.86 0.68
C LEU A 53 20.15 3.66 0.27
N LEU A 54 20.21 4.42 -0.82
CA LEU A 54 19.04 5.14 -1.35
C LEU A 54 17.93 4.18 -1.78
N VAL A 55 18.27 3.11 -2.50
CA VAL A 55 17.30 2.10 -2.93
C VAL A 55 16.64 1.43 -1.72
N ALA A 56 17.42 1.04 -0.71
CA ALA A 56 16.89 0.48 0.53
C ALA A 56 15.98 1.47 1.27
N GLY A 57 16.39 2.73 1.37
CA GLY A 57 15.61 3.81 2.01
C GLY A 57 14.29 4.08 1.30
N ILE A 58 14.30 4.19 -0.03
CA ILE A 58 13.09 4.33 -0.85
C ILE A 58 12.19 3.10 -0.64
N GLY A 59 12.76 1.89 -0.65
CA GLY A 59 12.03 0.66 -0.38
C GLY A 59 11.30 0.67 0.96
N ALA A 60 11.99 1.09 2.03
CA ALA A 60 11.41 1.22 3.36
C ALA A 60 10.27 2.25 3.40
N VAL A 61 10.43 3.41 2.75
CA VAL A 61 9.37 4.43 2.67
C VAL A 61 8.14 3.89 1.95
N LEU A 62 8.32 3.19 0.83
CA LEU A 62 7.22 2.57 0.08
C LEU A 62 6.48 1.52 0.94
N LEU A 63 7.21 0.69 1.69
CA LEU A 63 6.61 -0.27 2.61
C LEU A 63 5.75 0.42 3.68
N VAL A 64 6.30 1.42 4.37
CA VAL A 64 5.57 2.17 5.40
C VAL A 64 4.33 2.83 4.81
N HIS A 65 4.46 3.46 3.64
CA HIS A 65 3.33 4.11 2.98
C HIS A 65 2.24 3.09 2.58
N GLY A 66 2.64 1.96 2.01
CA GLY A 66 1.73 0.90 1.61
C GLY A 66 0.99 0.24 2.78
N VAL A 67 1.70 -0.02 3.89
CA VAL A 67 1.09 -0.55 5.13
C VAL A 67 0.07 0.44 5.69
N ARG A 68 0.41 1.74 5.77
CA ARG A 68 -0.51 2.77 6.26
C ARG A 68 -1.77 2.87 5.39
N ARG A 69 -1.62 2.81 4.06
CA ARG A 69 -2.75 2.80 3.10
C ARG A 69 -3.65 1.58 3.27
N ARG A 70 -3.09 0.37 3.42
CA ARG A 70 -3.91 -0.83 3.68
C ARG A 70 -4.62 -0.73 5.03
N ALA A 71 -3.96 -0.22 6.07
CA ALA A 71 -4.56 -0.04 7.39
C ALA A 71 -5.67 1.02 7.40
N SER A 72 -5.55 2.11 6.64
CA SER A 72 -6.65 3.07 6.49
C SER A 72 -7.82 2.48 5.70
N ALA A 73 -7.55 1.74 4.62
CA ALA A 73 -8.59 1.08 3.84
C ALA A 73 -9.35 0.03 4.68
N ALA A 74 -8.66 -0.77 5.48
CA ALA A 74 -9.28 -1.74 6.38
C ALA A 74 -10.19 -1.07 7.43
N ARG A 75 -9.75 0.06 8.02
CA ARG A 75 -10.58 0.83 8.95
C ARG A 75 -11.80 1.45 8.27
N ALA A 76 -11.66 1.94 7.05
CA ALA A 76 -12.78 2.48 6.29
C ALA A 76 -13.80 1.39 5.92
N ALA A 77 -13.34 0.19 5.54
CA ALA A 77 -14.20 -0.95 5.28
C ALA A 77 -14.99 -1.36 6.52
N ALA A 78 -14.33 -1.48 7.67
CA ALA A 78 -14.98 -1.81 8.94
C ALA A 78 -16.07 -0.80 9.32
N ALA A 79 -15.79 0.51 9.22
CA ALA A 79 -16.78 1.54 9.49
C ALA A 79 -18.01 1.50 8.56
N LEU A 80 -17.83 1.07 7.30
CA LEU A 80 -18.93 0.85 6.36
C LEU A 80 -19.76 -0.39 6.64
N ASP A 81 -19.14 -1.42 7.21
CA ASP A 81 -19.85 -2.62 7.64
C ASP A 81 -20.64 -2.37 8.94
N GLU A 82 -20.13 -1.52 9.84
CA GLU A 82 -20.82 -1.11 11.09
C GLU A 82 -21.96 -0.10 10.85
N GLY A 83 -21.85 0.76 9.83
CA GLY A 83 -22.86 1.76 9.49
C GLY A 83 -24.02 1.26 8.62
N ARG A 84 -24.06 -0.04 8.35
CA ARG A 84 -25.03 -0.71 7.47
C ARG A 84 -25.98 -1.60 8.27
#